data_AF-A0A7S2RM58-F1
#
_entry.id   AF-A0A7S2RM58-F1
#
_cell.length_a   1.000
_cell.length_b   1.000
_cell.length_c   1.000
_cell.angle_alpha   90.00
_cell.angle_beta   90.00
_cell.angle_gamma   90.00
#
_symmetry.space_group_name_H-M   'P 1'
#
loop_
_entity.id
_entity.type
_entity.pdbx_description
1 polymer ?
#
loop_
_entity_poly.entity_id
_entity_poly.type
_entity_poly.pdbx_seq_one_letter_code
_entity_poly.pdbx_strand_id
1 'polypeptide(L)'
;GHRTFHDEVQGTQDTVTLGGVPERSEVGFLTLHEAYNYFQVGKNFKEPHRPAWVVYSESHYSVMFSEDFPSSESFDLYYWDMLGNQDEVIRLTVQPAQSPREIPDVNDERALIPPLDLVIRTKWESHVVDWNDTDPIL
;
A
#
# COMPACT_ATOMS: atom_id res chain seq x y z
N GLY A 1 -4.02 3.55 -14.67
CA GLY A 1 -3.60 2.28 -15.32
C GLY A 1 -4.70 1.84 -16.24
N HIS A 2 -4.38 1.61 -17.51
CA HIS A 2 -5.24 0.91 -18.46
C HIS A 2 -4.61 -0.46 -18.67
N ARG A 3 -5.37 -1.55 -18.46
CA ARG A 3 -4.96 -2.91 -18.84
C ARG A 3 -6.00 -3.47 -19.80
N THR A 4 -5.52 -3.98 -20.92
CA THR A 4 -6.35 -4.48 -22.00
C THR A 4 -6.32 -6.01 -21.95
N PHE A 5 -7.49 -6.63 -21.83
CA PHE A 5 -7.63 -8.09 -21.94
C PHE A 5 -8.30 -8.43 -23.26
N HIS A 6 -7.76 -9.45 -23.92
CA HIS A 6 -8.34 -10.02 -25.13
C HIS A 6 -9.13 -11.26 -24.73
N ASP A 7 -10.43 -11.26 -24.99
CA ASP A 7 -11.26 -12.45 -24.83
C ASP A 7 -11.40 -13.10 -26.21
N GLU A 8 -10.84 -14.30 -26.40
CA GLU A 8 -11.00 -15.07 -27.64
C GLU A 8 -12.30 -15.88 -27.57
N VAL A 9 -13.44 -15.20 -27.61
CA VAL A 9 -14.73 -15.85 -27.87
C VAL A 9 -14.98 -15.79 -29.38
N GLN A 10 -15.21 -16.95 -29.99
CA GLN A 10 -15.37 -17.16 -31.43
C GLN A 10 -16.20 -16.06 -32.12
N GLY A 11 -15.52 -15.17 -32.86
CA GLY A 11 -16.12 -14.34 -33.91
C GLY A 11 -16.16 -12.83 -33.68
N THR A 12 -15.90 -12.32 -32.48
CA THR A 12 -15.79 -10.87 -32.21
C THR A 12 -14.59 -10.58 -31.33
N GLN A 13 -13.63 -9.78 -31.82
CA GLN A 13 -12.51 -9.28 -31.01
C GLN A 13 -13.01 -8.19 -30.05
N ASP A 14 -13.85 -8.56 -29.09
CA ASP A 14 -14.29 -7.64 -28.05
C ASP A 14 -13.15 -7.45 -27.05
N THR A 15 -12.59 -6.24 -27.07
CA THR A 15 -11.46 -5.89 -26.22
C THR A 15 -11.98 -5.24 -24.95
N VAL A 16 -11.90 -5.93 -23.82
CA VAL A 16 -12.31 -5.36 -22.52
C VAL A 16 -11.14 -4.57 -21.94
N THR A 17 -11.34 -3.25 -21.83
CA THR A 17 -10.40 -2.37 -21.16
C THR A 17 -10.79 -2.25 -19.69
N LEU A 18 -9.96 -2.81 -18.81
CA LEU A 18 -10.11 -2.59 -17.37
C LEU A 18 -9.45 -1.26 -17.00
N GLY A 19 -10.27 -0.34 -16.50
CA GLY A 19 -9.84 0.94 -15.94
C GLY A 19 -9.82 0.92 -14.42
N GLY A 20 -9.03 1.81 -13.82
CA GLY A 20 -9.19 2.15 -12.41
C GLY A 20 -10.35 3.13 -12.19
N VAL A 21 -10.50 3.61 -10.96
CA VAL A 21 -11.49 4.66 -10.65
C VAL A 21 -11.23 5.94 -11.44
N PRO A 22 -12.28 6.63 -11.93
CA PRO A 22 -12.14 7.73 -12.89
C PRO A 22 -11.56 9.00 -12.26
N GLU A 23 -11.84 9.23 -10.98
CA GLU A 23 -11.49 10.46 -10.26
C GLU A 23 -10.73 10.15 -8.97
N ARG A 24 -10.01 11.15 -8.49
CA ARG A 24 -9.26 11.09 -7.24
C ARG A 24 -10.21 10.88 -6.06
N SER A 25 -9.90 9.90 -5.21
CA SER A 25 -10.75 9.55 -4.06
C SER A 25 -10.51 10.46 -2.86
N GLU A 26 -11.52 10.61 -2.00
CA GLU A 26 -11.39 11.38 -0.74
C GLU A 26 -10.39 10.71 0.23
N VAL A 27 -10.51 9.39 0.37
CA VAL A 27 -9.58 8.52 1.10
C VAL A 27 -8.90 7.57 0.14
N GLY A 28 -7.67 7.21 0.45
CA GLY A 28 -6.87 6.36 -0.39
C GLY A 28 -7.09 4.88 -0.10
N PHE A 29 -6.47 4.06 -0.93
CA PHE A 29 -6.45 2.61 -0.76
C PHE A 29 -5.04 2.09 -0.98
N LEU A 30 -4.59 1.19 -0.12
CA LEU A 30 -3.33 0.46 -0.24
C LEU A 30 -3.58 -0.99 0.14
N THR A 31 -2.87 -1.92 -0.48
CA THR A 31 -3.09 -3.35 -0.23
C THR A 31 -1.83 -4.18 -0.35
N LEU A 32 -1.75 -5.23 0.45
CA LEU A 32 -0.67 -6.21 0.40
C LEU A 32 -0.67 -6.99 -0.91
N HIS A 33 -1.85 -7.20 -1.50
CA HIS A 33 -1.99 -7.90 -2.77
C HIS A 33 -1.32 -7.19 -3.94
N GLU A 34 -1.08 -5.87 -3.83
CA GLU A 34 -0.27 -5.16 -4.79
C GLU A 34 1.22 -5.49 -4.64
N ALA A 35 1.72 -5.65 -3.42
CA ALA A 35 3.09 -6.13 -3.19
C ALA A 35 3.30 -7.54 -3.75
N TYR A 36 2.28 -8.42 -3.66
CA TYR A 36 2.27 -9.75 -4.28
C TYR A 36 2.00 -9.76 -5.80
N ASN A 37 1.88 -8.58 -6.42
CA ASN A 37 1.61 -8.43 -7.86
C ASN A 37 0.28 -9.04 -8.34
N TYR A 38 -0.70 -9.26 -7.45
CA TYR A 38 -2.01 -9.80 -7.84
C TYR A 38 -2.84 -8.76 -8.59
N PHE A 39 -2.81 -7.49 -8.14
CA PHE A 39 -3.40 -6.37 -8.86
C PHE A 39 -2.69 -5.05 -8.52
N GLN A 40 -2.92 -4.02 -9.32
CA GLN A 40 -2.33 -2.69 -9.11
C GLN A 40 -3.37 -1.72 -8.57
N VAL A 41 -2.99 -0.92 -7.58
CA VAL A 41 -3.83 0.18 -7.12
C VAL A 41 -3.53 1.42 -7.96
N GLY A 42 -4.58 1.98 -8.57
CA GLY A 42 -4.45 3.15 -9.44
C GLY A 42 -4.06 4.42 -8.68
N LYS A 43 -3.42 5.36 -9.39
CA LYS A 43 -3.00 6.69 -8.88
C LYS A 43 -4.12 7.42 -8.12
N ASN A 44 -5.35 7.37 -8.64
CA ASN A 44 -6.51 8.04 -8.05
C ASN A 44 -6.90 7.51 -6.65
N PHE A 45 -6.45 6.30 -6.28
CA PHE A 45 -6.55 5.76 -4.92
C PHE A 45 -5.25 5.94 -4.12
N LYS A 46 -4.09 5.87 -4.77
CA LYS A 46 -2.81 6.08 -4.05
C LYS A 46 -2.60 7.53 -3.64
N GLU A 47 -3.15 8.48 -4.37
CA GLU A 47 -3.04 9.92 -4.11
C GLU A 47 -4.41 10.48 -3.74
N PRO A 48 -4.95 10.25 -2.54
CA PRO A 48 -6.27 10.76 -2.12
C PRO A 48 -6.30 12.25 -1.77
N HIS A 49 -7.49 12.86 -1.67
CA HIS A 49 -7.68 14.27 -1.26
C HIS A 49 -7.40 14.54 0.23
N ARG A 50 -7.39 13.50 1.07
CA ARG A 50 -6.95 13.55 2.47
C ARG A 50 -5.77 12.58 2.65
N PRO A 51 -4.78 12.88 3.51
CA PRO A 51 -3.68 11.96 3.79
C PRO A 51 -4.12 10.79 4.68
N ALA A 52 -5.10 10.02 4.22
CA ALA A 52 -5.65 8.85 4.88
C ALA A 52 -5.90 7.75 3.86
N TRP A 53 -5.59 6.52 4.22
CA TRP A 53 -5.70 5.33 3.39
C TRP A 53 -6.38 4.21 4.17
N VAL A 54 -7.32 3.54 3.52
CA VAL A 54 -7.74 2.20 3.95
C VAL A 54 -6.65 1.22 3.52
N VAL A 55 -6.17 0.43 4.46
CA VAL A 55 -5.19 -0.62 4.23
C VAL A 55 -5.90 -1.96 4.22
N TYR A 56 -5.70 -2.73 3.15
CA TYR A 56 -6.17 -4.11 3.05
C TYR A 56 -4.98 -5.07 3.06
N SER A 57 -4.75 -5.69 4.21
CA SER A 57 -3.68 -6.65 4.43
C SER A 57 -4.27 -8.03 4.66
N GLU A 58 -3.98 -8.97 3.77
CA GLU A 58 -4.48 -10.35 3.77
C GLU A 58 -6.01 -10.48 3.82
N SER A 59 -6.60 -10.57 5.02
CA SER A 59 -8.04 -10.75 5.23
C SER A 59 -8.66 -9.64 6.07
N HIS A 60 -7.88 -8.59 6.38
CA HIS A 60 -8.27 -7.57 7.33
C HIS A 60 -8.12 -6.15 6.78
N TYR A 61 -9.04 -5.28 7.19
CA TYR A 61 -9.05 -3.86 6.83
C TYR A 61 -8.71 -3.01 8.04
N SER A 62 -7.78 -2.09 7.84
CA SER A 62 -7.32 -1.13 8.84
C SER A 62 -7.16 0.26 8.23
N VAL A 63 -6.80 1.24 9.06
CA VAL A 63 -6.66 2.64 8.63
C VAL A 63 -5.23 3.11 8.88
N MET A 64 -4.67 3.79 7.89
CA MET A 64 -3.39 4.48 7.99
C MET A 64 -3.57 5.93 7.58
N PHE A 65 -3.02 6.88 8.32
CA PHE A 65 -3.15 8.31 8.00
C PHE A 65 -1.89 9.10 8.38
N SER A 66 -1.78 10.33 7.90
CA SER A 66 -0.75 11.28 8.30
C SER A 66 -1.42 12.61 8.64
N GLU A 67 -0.75 13.43 9.45
CA GLU A 67 -1.23 14.78 9.76
C GLU A 67 -1.17 15.70 8.54
N ASP A 68 -0.09 15.57 7.77
CA ASP A 68 0.17 16.32 6.54
C ASP A 68 0.31 15.37 5.34
N PHE A 69 0.32 15.93 4.13
CA PHE A 69 0.62 15.11 2.96
C PHE A 69 2.07 14.60 3.00
N PRO A 70 2.28 13.27 2.88
CA PRO A 70 3.60 12.68 2.81
C PRO A 70 4.49 13.36 1.76
N SER A 71 5.66 13.83 2.21
CA SER A 71 6.66 14.47 1.37
C SER A 71 7.65 13.45 0.79
N SER A 72 8.58 13.90 -0.04
CA SER A 72 9.71 13.06 -0.46
C SER A 72 10.73 12.83 0.66
N GLU A 73 10.73 13.67 1.69
CA GLU A 73 11.60 13.58 2.86
C GLU A 73 11.05 12.55 3.87
N SER A 74 11.41 12.70 5.14
CA SER A 74 10.83 11.93 6.24
C SER A 74 9.43 12.46 6.62
N PHE A 75 8.51 11.56 6.93
CA PHE A 75 7.18 11.87 7.43
C PHE A 75 6.64 10.73 8.30
N ASP A 76 5.66 11.02 9.15
CA ASP A 76 5.01 10.03 10.00
C ASP A 76 3.70 9.54 9.39
N LEU A 77 3.47 8.23 9.55
CA LEU A 77 2.20 7.55 9.31
C LEU A 77 1.71 6.98 10.64
N TYR A 78 0.43 7.16 10.89
CA TYR A 78 -0.28 6.62 12.05
C TYR A 78 -1.16 5.48 11.59
N TYR A 79 -0.97 4.32 12.20
CA TYR A 79 -1.70 3.10 11.90
C TYR A 79 -2.66 2.76 13.04
N TRP A 80 -3.90 2.43 12.68
CA TRP A 80 -4.94 2.02 13.62
C TRP A 80 -5.70 0.79 13.11
N ASP A 81 -5.74 -0.23 13.96
CA ASP A 81 -6.50 -1.45 13.76
C ASP A 81 -7.67 -1.51 14.75
N MET A 82 -8.90 -1.48 14.24
CA MET A 82 -10.12 -1.55 15.04
C MET A 82 -10.43 -2.94 15.63
N LEU A 83 -9.85 -4.03 15.13
CA LEU A 83 -10.06 -5.39 15.66
C LEU A 83 -8.93 -5.84 16.59
N GLY A 84 -7.76 -5.21 16.53
CA GLY A 84 -6.57 -5.60 17.28
C GLY A 84 -6.61 -5.31 18.79
N ASN A 85 -7.66 -4.65 19.30
CA ASN A 85 -7.71 -4.13 20.67
C ASN A 85 -6.45 -3.31 21.01
N GLN A 86 -6.03 -2.45 20.07
CA GLN A 86 -4.91 -1.54 20.27
C GLN A 86 -5.26 -0.49 21.33
N ASP A 87 -4.43 -0.41 22.37
CA ASP A 87 -4.56 0.61 23.41
C ASP A 87 -4.03 1.97 22.92
N GLU A 88 -3.05 1.96 22.01
CA GLU A 88 -2.40 3.15 21.45
C GLU A 88 -2.21 3.07 19.93
N VAL A 89 -2.16 4.23 19.27
CA VAL A 89 -1.91 4.36 17.83
C VAL A 89 -0.46 4.00 17.53
N ILE A 90 -0.21 3.16 16.53
CA ILE A 90 1.16 2.86 16.09
C ILE A 90 1.65 4.01 15.21
N ARG A 91 2.78 4.62 15.57
CA ARG A 91 3.46 5.62 14.73
C ARG A 91 4.60 4.98 13.96
N LEU A 92 4.53 5.08 12.64
CA LEU A 92 5.54 4.62 11.69
C LEU A 92 6.23 5.83 11.08
N THR A 93 7.56 5.90 11.12
CA THR A 93 8.32 6.94 10.43
C THR A 93 8.81 6.42 9.10
N VAL A 94 8.44 7.09 8.01
CA VAL A 94 8.80 6.71 6.65
C VAL A 94 9.82 7.70 6.10
N GLN A 95 11.00 7.21 5.75
CA GLN A 95 12.12 8.07 5.36
C GLN A 95 12.89 7.51 4.15
N PRO A 96 13.57 8.35 3.35
CA PRO A 96 14.38 7.87 2.23
C PRO A 96 15.43 6.84 2.67
N ALA A 97 15.59 5.79 1.88
CA ALA A 97 16.65 4.82 2.09
C ALA A 97 18.03 5.48 1.87
N GLN A 98 18.95 5.33 2.83
CA GLN A 98 20.30 5.91 2.73
C GLN A 98 21.21 5.16 1.73
N SER A 99 20.85 3.93 1.37
CA SER A 99 21.56 3.11 0.38
C SER A 99 20.56 2.35 -0.48
N PRO A 100 20.93 1.95 -1.72
CA PRO A 100 20.13 1.03 -2.52
C PRO A 100 19.99 -0.27 -1.74
N ARG A 101 18.79 -0.55 -1.22
CA ARG A 101 18.49 -1.80 -0.54
C ARG A 101 18.09 -2.84 -1.58
N GLU A 102 18.44 -4.09 -1.32
CA GLU A 102 17.81 -5.21 -2.01
C GLU A 102 16.31 -5.13 -1.77
N ILE A 103 15.54 -5.14 -2.87
CA ILE A 103 14.09 -5.28 -2.81
C ILE A 103 13.87 -6.66 -2.22
N PRO A 104 13.27 -6.77 -1.03
CA PRO A 104 13.06 -8.08 -0.44
C PRO A 104 12.17 -8.92 -1.36
N ASP A 105 12.50 -10.19 -1.54
CA ASP A 105 11.59 -11.09 -2.21
C ASP A 105 10.35 -11.23 -1.33
N VAL A 106 9.24 -10.64 -1.78
CA VAL A 106 7.95 -10.67 -1.08
C VAL A 106 7.41 -12.09 -0.90
N ASN A 107 7.95 -13.07 -1.63
CA ASN A 107 7.61 -14.49 -1.50
C ASN A 107 8.57 -15.26 -0.58
N ASP A 108 9.62 -14.60 -0.06
CA ASP A 108 10.51 -15.23 0.92
C ASP A 108 9.92 -15.10 2.33
N GLU A 109 9.13 -16.12 2.71
CA GLU A 109 8.55 -16.25 4.04
C GLU A 109 9.59 -16.22 5.18
N ARG A 110 10.87 -16.47 4.90
CA ARG A 110 11.94 -16.44 5.91
C ARG A 110 12.42 -15.03 6.23
N ALA A 111 12.10 -14.06 5.38
CA ALA A 111 12.54 -12.68 5.55
C ALA A 111 11.80 -11.97 6.71
N LEU A 112 10.71 -12.56 7.23
CA LEU A 112 9.89 -12.04 8.34
C LEU A 112 9.59 -10.53 8.20
N ILE A 113 9.23 -10.13 6.99
CA ILE A 113 8.95 -8.73 6.67
C ILE A 113 7.53 -8.45 7.15
N PRO A 114 7.32 -7.42 7.99
CA PRO A 114 5.99 -7.02 8.39
C PRO A 114 5.11 -6.73 7.16
N PRO A 115 3.88 -7.26 7.08
CA PRO A 115 3.00 -6.99 5.95
C PRO A 115 2.78 -5.50 5.68
N LEU A 116 2.72 -4.67 6.73
CA LEU A 116 2.59 -3.21 6.58
C LEU A 116 3.80 -2.56 5.89
N ASP A 117 5.02 -3.07 6.11
CA ASP A 117 6.21 -2.60 5.40
C ASP A 117 6.05 -2.81 3.89
N LEU A 118 5.54 -3.98 3.49
CA LEU A 118 5.28 -4.29 2.08
C LEU A 118 4.19 -3.39 1.49
N VAL A 119 3.10 -3.16 2.22
CA VAL A 119 2.02 -2.26 1.79
C VAL A 119 2.54 -0.84 1.57
N ILE A 120 3.28 -0.28 2.53
CA ILE A 120 3.81 1.10 2.46
C ILE A 120 4.75 1.24 1.26
N ARG A 121 5.60 0.24 1.00
CA ARG A 121 6.52 0.24 -0.15
C ARG A 121 5.83 0.27 -1.50
N THR A 122 4.59 -0.23 -1.62
CA THR A 122 3.84 -0.10 -2.89
C THR A 122 3.57 1.36 -3.30
N LYS A 123 3.67 2.30 -2.34
CA LYS A 123 3.49 3.74 -2.59
C LYS A 123 4.79 4.52 -2.42
N TRP A 124 5.64 4.14 -1.46
CA TRP A 124 6.91 4.79 -1.17
C TRP A 124 8.08 3.81 -1.36
N GLU A 125 8.30 3.41 -2.61
CA GLU A 125 9.23 2.35 -3.01
C GLU A 125 10.68 2.59 -2.55
N SER A 126 11.10 3.85 -2.52
CA SER A 126 12.45 4.27 -2.13
C SER A 126 12.62 4.55 -0.64
N HIS A 127 11.60 4.30 0.17
CA HIS A 127 11.61 4.63 1.60
C HIS A 127 11.73 3.38 2.47
N VAL A 128 12.15 3.59 3.72
CA VAL A 128 12.16 2.60 4.79
C VAL A 128 11.19 3.00 5.88
N VAL A 129 10.67 1.99 6.58
CA VAL A 129 9.73 2.16 7.68
C VAL A 129 10.48 1.92 8.99
N ASP A 130 10.35 2.85 9.92
CA ASP A 130 10.78 2.72 11.31
C ASP A 130 9.52 2.60 12.19
N TRP A 131 9.47 1.54 13.00
CA TRP A 131 8.34 1.25 13.89
C TRP A 131 8.41 2.01 15.22
N ASN A 132 9.41 2.89 15.41
CA ASN A 132 9.56 3.74 16.60
C ASN A 132 9.49 2.95 17.91
N ASP A 133 10.29 1.89 18.02
CA ASP A 133 10.32 0.96 19.17
C ASP A 133 9.02 0.16 19.42
N THR A 134 8.05 0.22 18.50
CA THR A 134 6.86 -0.64 18.53
C THR A 134 7.19 -1.99 17.91
N ASP A 135 6.69 -3.08 18.51
CA ASP A 135 6.81 -4.41 17.92
C ASP A 135 6.08 -4.49 16.57
N PRO A 136 6.77 -4.91 15.49
CA PRO A 136 6.12 -5.04 14.19
C PRO A 136 4.99 -6.06 14.20
N ILE A 137 3.87 -5.69 13.58
CA ILE A 137 2.76 -6.62 13.35
C ILE A 137 3.18 -7.54 12.21
N LEU A 138 3.33 -8.84 12.52
CA LEU A 138 3.58 -9.92 11.56
C LEU A 138 2.28 -10.61 11.17
#